data_AF-A0AAU3UGL4-F1
#
_entry.id   AF-A0AAU3UGL4-F1
#
_cell.length_a   1.000
_cell.length_b   1.000
_cell.length_c   1.000
_cell.angle_alpha   90.00
_cell.angle_beta   90.00
_cell.angle_gamma   90.00
#
_symmetry.space_group_name_H-M   'P 1'
#
loop_
_entity.id
_entity.type
_entity.pdbx_description
1 polymer ?
#
loop_
_entity_poly.entity_id
_entity_poly.type
_entity_poly.pdbx_seq_one_letter_code
_entity_poly.pdbx_strand_id
1 'polypeptide(L)'
;MTVSNREPGVDRGVKRRRSTAVRPTDDSLLDGVVAVFGVRGFDGVTMDELAVAAETSKPTLYAHFGGKEQLFEACARREAGRLRGWMLESYGRAAGLGVRMHTEVTTRALFEFAARHDHGFRVLFGSATRPHAQQLTDEAMAPVIAAIAELIRVEHHTGGSVWGVSAEFCAAVVADIAVRGVTQAVELGLDFDAAAELTVSMIVATLRHLDAAAAHRLDQAHTSDRTDSPVPTAEQPYPELTFAQSSPPERPGRAPGATEDQVLDATLRSFRTTERFEIAAVTTELGISRTTLYRWFGSREGLLAAAFARAFAQLVVRVDRRQTSRGAVRISEVLDQATRAVAADPGLRAFLRNEEATALRLITRADGLVHAGSVAVIEALIERARRVDGYRPPVETSTLAYALARVGEAFLYNDTAADMRGDVEHLQQVQRLLLGTSGAAGPASP
;
A
#
# COMPACT_ATOMS: atom_id res chain seq x y z
N MET A 1 68.26 33.22 48.29
CA MET A 1 68.03 33.62 46.89
C MET A 1 68.95 32.76 46.02
N THR A 2 68.41 31.74 45.36
CA THR A 2 67.91 31.77 43.97
C THR A 2 69.01 31.42 42.97
N VAL A 3 69.32 30.13 42.85
CA VAL A 3 70.06 29.60 41.70
C VAL A 3 69.07 29.46 40.54
N SER A 4 69.38 30.07 39.40
CA SER A 4 68.62 29.85 38.16
C SER A 4 69.58 29.76 36.98
N ASN A 5 69.75 28.55 36.48
CA ASN A 5 70.40 28.27 35.20
C ASN A 5 69.62 27.12 34.56
N ARG A 6 69.06 27.32 33.36
CA ARG A 6 68.40 26.29 32.56
C ARG A 6 68.51 26.60 31.07
N GLU A 7 68.60 25.54 30.30
CA GLU A 7 68.99 25.52 28.89
C GLU A 7 67.85 25.91 27.94
N PRO A 8 68.16 26.31 26.68
CA PRO A 8 67.14 26.67 25.69
C PRO A 8 66.34 25.45 25.23
N GLY A 9 65.07 25.39 25.62
CA GLY A 9 64.13 24.39 25.14
C GLY A 9 63.79 24.58 23.65
N VAL A 10 64.24 23.65 22.81
CA VAL A 10 63.73 23.51 21.44
C VAL A 10 62.32 22.91 21.53
N ASP A 11 61.28 23.73 21.36
CA ASP A 11 59.96 23.25 20.99
C ASP A 11 59.64 23.59 19.53
N ARG A 12 58.95 22.67 18.87
CA ARG A 12 58.80 22.63 17.42
C ARG A 12 57.59 23.46 17.02
N GLY A 13 57.81 24.43 16.13
CA GLY A 13 56.76 25.35 15.70
C GLY A 13 55.51 24.62 15.20
N VAL A 14 54.47 24.63 16.02
CA VAL A 14 53.11 24.21 15.65
C VAL A 14 52.61 25.22 14.62
N LYS A 15 52.95 24.96 13.34
CA LYS A 15 52.31 25.60 12.19
C LYS A 15 50.84 25.22 12.24
N ARG A 16 50.04 26.06 12.92
CA ARG A 16 48.58 26.01 12.97
C ARG A 16 48.06 26.34 11.58
N ARG A 17 48.20 25.36 10.68
CA ARG A 17 47.87 25.42 9.25
C ARG A 17 46.39 25.79 9.18
N ARG A 18 46.10 27.02 8.76
CA ARG A 18 44.74 27.55 8.71
C ARG A 18 43.91 26.58 7.87
N SER A 19 42.91 25.95 8.49
CA SER A 19 41.93 25.14 7.77
C SER A 19 40.96 26.07 7.05
N THR A 20 41.42 26.64 5.94
CA THR A 20 40.58 27.25 4.91
C THR A 20 40.11 26.20 3.90
N ALA A 21 40.09 24.92 4.29
CA ALA A 21 39.17 23.97 3.69
C ALA A 21 37.76 24.45 3.99
N VAL A 22 36.94 24.60 2.96
CA VAL A 22 35.50 24.89 3.12
C VAL A 22 34.91 23.77 3.97
N ARG A 23 34.18 24.11 5.05
CA ARG A 23 33.47 23.10 5.83
C ARG A 23 32.48 22.40 4.88
N PRO A 24 32.49 21.05 4.79
CA PRO A 24 31.56 20.34 3.92
C PRO A 24 30.12 20.81 4.16
N THR A 25 29.42 21.13 3.08
CA THR A 25 27.98 21.40 3.13
C THR A 25 27.25 20.08 3.30
N ASP A 26 26.06 20.12 3.88
CA ASP A 26 25.26 18.92 4.09
C ASP A 26 24.99 18.20 2.76
N ASP A 27 24.72 18.93 1.68
CA ASP A 27 24.63 18.36 0.32
C ASP A 27 25.89 17.59 -0.10
N SER A 28 27.09 18.15 0.09
CA SER A 28 28.34 17.49 -0.28
C SER A 28 28.61 16.20 0.53
N LEU A 29 28.12 16.15 1.77
CA LEU A 29 28.21 14.95 2.60
C LEU A 29 27.17 13.89 2.19
N LEU A 30 26.03 14.30 1.63
CA LEU A 30 24.94 13.41 1.25
C LEU A 30 25.16 12.71 -0.11
N ASP A 31 25.99 13.23 -1.01
CA ASP A 31 26.14 12.65 -2.36
C ASP A 31 26.70 11.22 -2.37
N GLY A 32 27.83 10.95 -1.70
CA GLY A 32 28.36 9.58 -1.58
C GLY A 32 27.50 8.67 -0.69
N VAL A 33 26.79 9.24 0.28
CA VAL A 33 25.88 8.54 1.20
C VAL A 33 24.63 8.01 0.47
N VAL A 34 24.05 8.81 -0.44
CA VAL A 34 22.93 8.37 -1.30
C VAL A 34 23.34 7.20 -2.18
N ALA A 35 24.55 7.20 -2.74
CA ALA A 35 25.05 6.07 -3.53
C ALA A 35 25.11 4.77 -2.71
N VAL A 36 25.67 4.83 -1.50
CA VAL A 36 25.80 3.66 -0.62
C VAL A 36 24.44 3.15 -0.12
N PHE A 37 23.51 4.04 0.24
CA PHE A 37 22.14 3.62 0.61
C PHE A 37 21.35 3.07 -0.58
N GLY A 38 21.45 3.67 -1.77
CA GLY A 38 20.72 3.23 -2.96
C GLY A 38 21.12 1.83 -3.44
N VAL A 39 22.40 1.46 -3.28
CA VAL A 39 22.90 0.13 -3.70
C VAL A 39 22.75 -0.94 -2.62
N ARG A 40 22.95 -0.61 -1.33
CA ARG A 40 23.00 -1.61 -0.23
C ARG A 40 21.80 -1.54 0.73
N GLY A 41 20.84 -0.66 0.48
CA GLY A 41 19.69 -0.41 1.34
C GLY A 41 20.08 0.24 2.68
N PHE A 42 19.08 0.52 3.51
CA PHE A 42 19.33 1.08 4.84
C PHE A 42 20.08 0.10 5.74
N ASP A 43 19.56 -1.11 5.95
CA ASP A 43 20.08 -2.02 6.97
C ASP A 43 21.47 -2.60 6.61
N GLY A 44 21.80 -2.71 5.33
CA GLY A 44 23.05 -3.28 4.82
C GLY A 44 24.32 -2.41 4.93
N VAL A 45 24.28 -1.27 5.64
CA VAL A 45 25.40 -0.29 5.70
C VAL A 45 25.67 0.24 7.11
N THR A 46 26.91 0.62 7.40
CA THR A 46 27.38 1.13 8.71
C THR A 46 27.79 2.61 8.66
N MET A 47 27.77 3.30 9.82
CA MET A 47 28.22 4.71 9.91
C MET A 47 29.70 4.92 9.58
N ASP A 48 30.53 3.86 9.63
CA ASP A 48 31.93 3.94 9.22
C ASP A 48 32.06 3.92 7.69
N GLU A 49 31.33 3.05 7.01
CA GLU A 49 31.26 3.02 5.54
C GLU A 49 30.65 4.29 4.96
N LEU A 50 29.60 4.83 5.60
CA LEU A 50 28.98 6.09 5.20
C LEU A 50 29.92 7.29 5.40
N ALA A 51 30.77 7.28 6.44
CA ALA A 51 31.77 8.33 6.65
C ALA A 51 32.86 8.30 5.57
N VAL A 52 33.32 7.10 5.17
CA VAL A 52 34.26 6.92 4.05
C VAL A 52 33.63 7.40 2.73
N ALA A 53 32.36 7.06 2.47
CA ALA A 53 31.65 7.48 1.27
C ALA A 53 31.38 9.01 1.21
N ALA A 54 31.20 9.66 2.36
CA ALA A 54 31.08 11.11 2.49
C ALA A 54 32.44 11.85 2.55
N GLU A 55 33.55 11.18 2.23
CA GLU A 55 34.94 11.69 2.31
C GLU A 55 35.27 12.41 3.64
N THR A 56 34.70 11.96 4.75
CA THR A 56 34.72 12.69 6.04
C THR A 56 34.98 11.78 7.24
N SER A 57 35.06 12.39 8.44
CA SER A 57 35.19 11.63 9.68
C SER A 57 33.82 11.20 10.20
N LYS A 58 33.73 10.01 10.81
CA LYS A 58 32.51 9.54 11.48
C LYS A 58 31.97 10.57 12.51
N PRO A 59 32.80 11.21 13.37
CA PRO A 59 32.35 12.34 14.19
C PRO A 59 31.75 13.52 13.42
N THR A 60 32.21 13.81 12.19
CA THR A 60 31.64 14.87 11.35
C THR A 60 30.19 14.54 10.95
N LEU A 61 29.91 13.32 10.49
CA LEU A 61 28.54 12.91 10.16
C LEU A 61 27.63 12.97 11.40
N TYR A 62 28.09 12.47 12.55
CA TYR A 62 27.34 12.58 13.82
C TYR A 62 27.09 14.04 14.24
N ALA A 63 28.02 14.97 13.95
CA ALA A 63 27.89 16.38 14.28
C ALA A 63 27.02 17.19 13.31
N HIS A 64 26.74 16.67 12.11
CA HIS A 64 25.86 17.31 11.12
C HIS A 64 24.44 16.70 11.13
N PHE A 65 24.33 15.37 11.16
CA PHE A 65 23.06 14.66 10.99
C PHE A 65 22.60 13.87 12.22
N GLY A 66 23.50 13.60 13.18
CA GLY A 66 23.21 12.67 14.27
C GLY A 66 23.33 11.21 13.84
N GLY A 67 22.25 10.44 13.90
CA GLY A 67 22.27 9.01 13.64
C GLY A 67 22.18 8.62 12.16
N LYS A 68 22.39 7.32 11.90
CA LYS A 68 22.21 6.69 10.58
C LYS A 68 20.79 6.91 10.02
N GLU A 69 19.79 6.92 10.88
CA GLU A 69 18.38 7.10 10.52
C GLU A 69 18.10 8.55 10.07
N GLN A 70 18.56 9.54 10.83
CA GLN A 70 18.47 10.96 10.46
C GLN A 70 19.29 11.30 9.20
N LEU A 71 20.44 10.62 9.00
CA LEU A 71 21.24 10.71 7.78
C LEU A 71 20.48 10.14 6.56
N PHE A 72 19.77 9.02 6.73
CA PHE A 72 18.90 8.45 5.69
C PHE A 72 17.68 9.33 5.39
N GLU A 73 17.06 9.92 6.42
CA GLU A 73 15.98 10.91 6.27
C GLU A 73 16.46 12.17 5.53
N ALA A 74 17.69 12.63 5.79
CA ALA A 74 18.30 13.74 5.07
C ALA A 74 18.56 13.40 3.59
N CYS A 75 19.04 12.18 3.30
CA CYS A 75 19.13 11.66 1.93
C CYS A 75 17.75 11.64 1.25
N ALA A 76 16.77 10.96 1.83
CA ALA A 76 15.43 10.83 1.27
C ALA A 76 14.77 12.20 1.04
N ARG A 77 14.88 13.14 2.00
CA ARG A 77 14.32 14.50 1.87
C ARG A 77 14.98 15.28 0.72
N ARG A 78 16.29 15.11 0.52
CA ARG A 78 17.03 15.76 -0.59
C ARG A 78 16.64 15.19 -1.94
N GLU A 79 16.62 13.86 -2.09
CA GLU A 79 16.27 13.21 -3.36
C GLU A 79 14.78 13.39 -3.70
N ALA A 80 13.89 13.39 -2.70
CA ALA A 80 12.47 13.73 -2.88
C ALA A 80 12.29 15.19 -3.34
N GLY A 81 13.09 16.11 -2.80
CA GLY A 81 13.16 17.50 -3.29
C GLY A 81 13.63 17.61 -4.74
N ARG A 82 14.67 16.85 -5.13
CA ARG A 82 15.17 16.75 -6.52
C ARG A 82 14.11 16.19 -7.46
N LEU A 83 13.46 15.07 -7.09
CA LEU A 83 12.36 14.45 -7.83
C LEU A 83 11.21 15.43 -8.07
N ARG A 84 10.71 16.09 -7.02
CA ARG A 84 9.61 17.06 -7.14
C ARG A 84 9.98 18.20 -8.08
N GLY A 85 11.18 18.76 -7.96
CA GLY A 85 11.66 19.83 -8.85
C GLY A 85 11.73 19.38 -10.31
N TRP A 86 12.34 18.22 -10.55
CA TRP A 86 12.45 17.59 -11.87
C TRP A 86 11.08 17.35 -12.53
N MET A 87 10.15 16.74 -11.79
CA MET A 87 8.82 16.45 -12.29
C MET A 87 8.05 17.74 -12.56
N LEU A 88 8.02 18.71 -11.64
CA LEU A 88 7.33 19.99 -11.88
C LEU A 88 7.92 20.78 -13.06
N GLU A 89 9.23 20.74 -13.29
CA GLU A 89 9.83 21.29 -14.51
C GLU A 89 9.30 20.57 -15.76
N SER A 90 9.27 19.23 -15.77
CA SER A 90 8.76 18.47 -16.90
C SER A 90 7.26 18.68 -17.17
N TYR A 91 6.44 18.93 -16.14
CA TYR A 91 5.05 19.33 -16.30
C TYR A 91 4.97 20.75 -16.91
N GLY A 92 5.80 21.69 -16.45
CA GLY A 92 5.92 23.02 -17.06
C GLY A 92 6.33 22.98 -18.54
N ARG A 93 7.25 22.08 -18.93
CA ARG A 93 7.64 21.86 -20.34
C ARG A 93 6.56 21.17 -21.18
N ALA A 94 5.59 20.49 -20.55
CA ALA A 94 4.47 19.83 -21.20
C ALA A 94 3.18 20.68 -21.24
N ALA A 95 3.19 21.86 -20.61
CA ALA A 95 2.02 22.73 -20.53
C ALA A 95 1.51 23.15 -21.92
N GLY A 96 0.19 23.03 -22.14
CA GLY A 96 -0.46 23.30 -23.42
C GLY A 96 -0.40 22.15 -24.44
N LEU A 97 0.25 21.04 -24.13
CA LEU A 97 0.11 19.79 -24.89
C LEU A 97 -1.19 19.07 -24.48
N GLY A 98 -1.89 18.47 -25.45
CA GLY A 98 -3.03 17.58 -25.16
C GLY A 98 -2.59 16.32 -24.40
N VAL A 99 -3.50 15.73 -23.61
CA VAL A 99 -3.14 14.77 -22.54
C VAL A 99 -2.26 13.61 -23.00
N ARG A 100 -2.47 13.03 -24.19
CA ARG A 100 -1.58 11.96 -24.70
C ARG A 100 -0.11 12.39 -24.76
N MET A 101 0.17 13.56 -25.31
CA MET A 101 1.54 14.07 -25.44
C MET A 101 2.10 14.52 -24.09
N HIS A 102 1.25 15.08 -23.23
CA HIS A 102 1.64 15.44 -21.88
C HIS A 102 2.03 14.22 -21.05
N THR A 103 1.23 13.14 -21.08
CA THR A 103 1.54 11.83 -20.47
C THR A 103 2.85 11.27 -21.00
N GLU A 104 3.07 11.34 -22.33
CA GLU A 104 4.29 10.83 -22.94
C GLU A 104 5.54 11.56 -22.44
N VAL A 105 5.51 12.90 -22.39
CA VAL A 105 6.61 13.72 -21.85
C VAL A 105 6.86 13.44 -20.37
N THR A 106 5.83 13.45 -19.52
CA THR A 106 6.02 13.36 -18.06
C THR A 106 6.33 11.94 -17.58
N THR A 107 5.82 10.91 -18.25
CA THR A 107 6.21 9.52 -17.97
C THR A 107 7.67 9.29 -18.39
N ARG A 108 8.06 9.72 -19.59
CA ARG A 108 9.46 9.61 -20.05
C ARG A 108 10.42 10.37 -19.14
N ALA A 109 10.03 11.54 -18.62
CA ALA A 109 10.84 12.28 -17.65
C ALA A 109 11.04 11.54 -16.31
N LEU A 110 10.09 10.70 -15.87
CA LEU A 110 10.25 9.87 -14.67
C LEU A 110 11.26 8.73 -14.89
N PHE A 111 11.24 8.09 -16.07
CA PHE A 111 12.26 7.12 -16.48
C PHE A 111 13.64 7.79 -16.68
N GLU A 112 13.69 9.00 -17.24
CA GLU A 112 14.91 9.81 -17.38
C GLU A 112 15.50 10.19 -16.01
N PHE A 113 14.66 10.50 -15.02
CA PHE A 113 15.07 10.71 -13.63
C PHE A 113 15.70 9.43 -13.05
N ALA A 114 15.03 8.28 -13.17
CA ALA A 114 15.57 7.01 -12.68
C ALA A 114 16.90 6.64 -13.36
N ALA A 115 17.08 6.97 -14.65
CA ALA A 115 18.34 6.73 -15.36
C ALA A 115 19.49 7.66 -14.90
N ARG A 116 19.21 8.94 -14.63
CA ARG A 116 20.22 9.91 -14.20
C ARG A 116 20.48 9.94 -12.69
N HIS A 117 19.54 9.45 -11.90
CA HIS A 117 19.55 9.51 -10.44
C HIS A 117 19.23 8.17 -9.78
N ASP A 118 19.58 7.04 -10.42
CA ASP A 118 19.34 5.65 -9.97
C ASP A 118 19.42 5.46 -8.44
N HIS A 119 20.52 5.89 -7.82
CA HIS A 119 20.72 5.70 -6.39
C HIS A 119 19.73 6.50 -5.53
N GLY A 120 19.39 7.72 -5.95
CA GLY A 120 18.36 8.54 -5.31
C GLY A 120 16.95 8.00 -5.55
N PHE A 121 16.68 7.50 -6.77
CA PHE A 121 15.45 6.78 -7.09
C PHE A 121 15.27 5.54 -6.19
N ARG A 122 16.32 4.72 -6.00
CA ARG A 122 16.30 3.55 -5.10
C ARG A 122 16.12 3.92 -3.62
N VAL A 123 16.62 5.07 -3.17
CA VAL A 123 16.40 5.59 -1.80
C VAL A 123 14.92 5.96 -1.55
N LEU A 124 14.18 6.35 -2.59
CA LEU A 124 12.75 6.68 -2.50
C LEU A 124 11.85 5.46 -2.76
N PHE A 125 12.07 4.76 -3.87
CA PHE A 125 11.13 3.77 -4.44
C PHE A 125 11.60 2.31 -4.33
N GLY A 126 12.71 2.03 -3.64
CA GLY A 126 13.22 0.67 -3.48
C GLY A 126 12.33 -0.20 -2.59
N SER A 127 12.37 -1.52 -2.80
CA SER A 127 11.61 -2.52 -2.04
C SER A 127 11.94 -2.63 -0.54
N ALA A 128 12.87 -1.81 -0.04
CA ALA A 128 13.23 -1.66 1.37
C ALA A 128 13.04 -0.23 1.93
N THR A 129 12.26 0.63 1.26
CA THR A 129 11.96 2.00 1.72
C THR A 129 11.30 1.99 3.11
N ARG A 130 11.79 2.86 4.01
CA ARG A 130 11.27 3.01 5.39
C ARG A 130 10.07 3.98 5.41
N PRO A 131 9.13 3.86 6.38
CA PRO A 131 7.90 4.67 6.39
C PRO A 131 8.10 6.20 6.28
N HIS A 132 9.14 6.78 6.91
CA HIS A 132 9.42 8.21 6.77
C HIS A 132 9.89 8.59 5.34
N ALA A 133 10.64 7.72 4.66
CA ALA A 133 11.04 7.94 3.27
C ALA A 133 9.88 7.76 2.29
N GLN A 134 8.92 6.87 2.59
CA GLN A 134 7.64 6.81 1.87
C GLN A 134 6.88 8.13 2.02
N GLN A 135 6.65 8.61 3.24
CA GLN A 135 5.97 9.89 3.49
C GLN A 135 6.63 11.06 2.75
N LEU A 136 7.97 11.15 2.75
CA LEU A 136 8.70 12.18 2.01
C LEU A 136 8.53 12.06 0.48
N THR A 137 8.32 10.85 -0.03
CA THR A 137 8.03 10.58 -1.44
C THR A 137 6.59 11.00 -1.76
N ASP A 138 5.63 10.69 -0.89
CA ASP A 138 4.22 11.10 -1.03
C ASP A 138 4.10 12.64 -1.00
N GLU A 139 4.78 13.32 -0.07
CA GLU A 139 4.91 14.79 0.01
C GLU A 139 5.59 15.42 -1.20
N ALA A 140 6.49 14.69 -1.88
CA ALA A 140 7.12 15.14 -3.11
C ALA A 140 6.25 14.95 -4.35
N MET A 141 5.44 13.89 -4.39
CA MET A 141 4.55 13.56 -5.50
C MET A 141 3.20 14.29 -5.43
N ALA A 142 2.71 14.67 -4.25
CA ALA A 142 1.40 15.34 -4.12
C ALA A 142 1.25 16.61 -4.99
N PRO A 143 2.25 17.52 -5.12
CA PRO A 143 2.17 18.65 -6.06
C PRO A 143 2.17 18.23 -7.53
N VAL A 144 2.77 17.09 -7.87
CA VAL A 144 2.75 16.52 -9.24
C VAL A 144 1.38 15.92 -9.54
N ILE A 145 0.79 15.20 -8.58
CA ILE A 145 -0.57 14.65 -8.65
C ILE A 145 -1.59 15.79 -8.82
N ALA A 146 -1.46 16.88 -8.05
CA ALA A 146 -2.31 18.06 -8.21
C ALA A 146 -2.21 18.69 -9.62
N ALA A 147 -1.02 18.70 -10.23
CA ALA A 147 -0.83 19.17 -11.60
C ALA A 147 -1.44 18.24 -12.65
N ILE A 148 -1.44 16.92 -12.44
CA ILE A 148 -2.18 15.95 -13.28
C ILE A 148 -3.69 16.19 -13.14
N ALA A 149 -4.20 16.36 -11.92
CA ALA A 149 -5.62 16.56 -11.66
C ALA A 149 -6.15 17.81 -12.38
N GLU A 150 -5.40 18.91 -12.35
CA GLU A 150 -5.77 20.14 -13.06
C GLU A 150 -5.76 19.97 -14.58
N LEU A 151 -4.79 19.24 -15.14
CA LEU A 151 -4.78 18.91 -16.57
C LEU A 151 -6.02 18.09 -16.98
N ILE A 152 -6.42 17.10 -16.17
CA ILE A 152 -7.63 16.31 -16.38
C ILE A 152 -8.87 17.22 -16.34
N ARG A 153 -8.98 18.13 -15.36
CA ARG A 153 -10.09 19.10 -15.28
C ARG A 153 -10.17 19.99 -16.52
N VAL A 154 -9.04 20.46 -17.04
CA VAL A 154 -9.01 21.37 -18.20
C VAL A 154 -9.43 20.63 -19.49
N GLU A 155 -8.97 19.40 -19.72
CA GLU A 155 -9.38 18.65 -20.92
C GLU A 155 -10.89 18.29 -20.87
N HIS A 156 -11.38 17.81 -19.72
CA HIS A 156 -12.79 17.41 -19.56
C HIS A 156 -13.78 18.59 -19.37
N HIS A 157 -13.32 19.80 -19.02
CA HIS A 157 -14.17 21.01 -18.95
C HIS A 157 -14.90 21.31 -20.26
N THR A 158 -14.34 20.90 -21.40
CA THR A 158 -14.93 21.07 -22.73
C THR A 158 -16.30 20.39 -22.90
N GLY A 159 -16.62 19.41 -22.05
CA GLY A 159 -17.93 18.73 -22.01
C GLY A 159 -18.97 19.38 -21.08
N GLY A 160 -18.66 20.48 -20.40
CA GLY A 160 -19.57 21.14 -19.45
C GLY A 160 -19.71 20.43 -18.09
N SER A 161 -18.82 19.48 -17.78
CA SER A 161 -18.75 18.79 -16.49
C SER A 161 -17.54 19.31 -15.70
N VAL A 162 -17.77 19.77 -14.48
CA VAL A 162 -16.71 20.16 -13.53
C VAL A 162 -16.32 18.93 -12.72
N TRP A 163 -15.08 18.45 -12.91
CA TRP A 163 -14.54 17.30 -12.18
C TRP A 163 -13.90 17.77 -10.87
N GLY A 164 -14.39 17.23 -9.76
CA GLY A 164 -13.91 17.48 -8.40
C GLY A 164 -12.84 16.46 -7.99
N VAL A 165 -13.10 15.79 -6.86
CA VAL A 165 -12.29 14.69 -6.28
C VAL A 165 -12.03 13.56 -7.28
N SER A 166 -12.90 13.39 -8.27
CA SER A 166 -12.68 12.48 -9.40
C SER A 166 -11.39 12.76 -10.18
N ALA A 167 -10.96 14.03 -10.27
CA ALA A 167 -9.70 14.41 -10.91
C ALA A 167 -8.49 14.06 -10.04
N GLU A 168 -8.50 14.32 -8.72
CA GLU A 168 -7.48 13.85 -7.78
C GLU A 168 -7.32 12.32 -7.83
N PHE A 169 -8.44 11.58 -7.82
CA PHE A 169 -8.42 10.13 -7.86
C PHE A 169 -7.78 9.60 -9.15
N CYS A 170 -8.20 10.11 -10.31
CA CYS A 170 -7.62 9.72 -11.60
C CYS A 170 -6.13 10.09 -11.68
N ALA A 171 -5.74 11.26 -11.16
CA ALA A 171 -4.36 11.71 -11.10
C ALA A 171 -3.46 10.80 -10.24
N ALA A 172 -3.95 10.36 -9.07
CA ALA A 172 -3.24 9.42 -8.21
C ALA A 172 -3.04 8.07 -8.92
N VAL A 173 -4.08 7.51 -9.56
CA VAL A 173 -3.98 6.25 -10.32
C VAL A 173 -2.99 6.36 -11.49
N VAL A 174 -2.95 7.49 -12.19
CA VAL A 174 -1.97 7.75 -13.26
C VAL A 174 -0.54 7.80 -12.72
N ALA A 175 -0.31 8.47 -11.60
CA ALA A 175 1.00 8.51 -10.94
C ALA A 175 1.44 7.12 -10.46
N ASP A 176 0.53 6.32 -9.89
CA ASP A 176 0.79 4.95 -9.44
C ASP A 176 1.22 4.02 -10.59
N ILE A 177 0.57 4.12 -11.75
CA ILE A 177 0.96 3.37 -12.96
C ILE A 177 2.37 3.80 -13.43
N ALA A 178 2.64 5.11 -13.48
CA ALA A 178 3.93 5.64 -13.90
C ALA A 178 5.08 5.19 -12.97
N VAL A 179 4.91 5.35 -11.66
CA VAL A 179 5.89 4.94 -10.63
C VAL A 179 6.10 3.43 -10.66
N ARG A 180 5.04 2.62 -10.71
CA ARG A 180 5.16 1.16 -10.75
C ARG A 180 5.85 0.67 -12.03
N GLY A 181 5.61 1.32 -13.16
CA GLY A 181 6.30 1.03 -14.43
C GLY A 181 7.81 1.24 -14.33
N VAL A 182 8.25 2.39 -13.82
CA VAL A 182 9.70 2.66 -13.68
C VAL A 182 10.36 1.81 -12.59
N THR A 183 9.71 1.54 -11.46
CA THR A 183 10.27 0.65 -10.43
C THR A 183 10.45 -0.77 -10.96
N GLN A 184 9.47 -1.32 -11.69
CA GLN A 184 9.64 -2.65 -12.32
C GLN A 184 10.73 -2.65 -13.40
N ALA A 185 10.90 -1.57 -14.17
CA ALA A 185 12.00 -1.46 -15.13
C ALA A 185 13.38 -1.46 -14.45
N VAL A 186 13.52 -0.77 -13.30
CA VAL A 186 14.74 -0.77 -12.47
C VAL A 186 15.00 -2.14 -11.82
N GLU A 187 13.98 -2.79 -11.27
CA GLU A 187 14.12 -4.10 -10.60
C GLU A 187 14.43 -5.24 -11.57
N LEU A 188 13.82 -5.25 -12.75
CA LEU A 188 13.99 -6.28 -13.78
C LEU A 188 15.11 -5.99 -14.79
N GLY A 189 15.73 -4.79 -14.72
CA GLY A 189 16.80 -4.38 -15.64
C GLY A 189 16.35 -4.22 -17.09
N LEU A 190 15.14 -3.69 -17.30
CA LEU A 190 14.54 -3.53 -18.62
C LEU A 190 15.14 -2.34 -19.38
N ASP A 191 14.93 -2.33 -20.70
CA ASP A 191 15.14 -1.12 -21.50
C ASP A 191 14.11 -0.03 -21.12
N PHE A 192 14.60 1.16 -20.79
CA PHE A 192 13.76 2.24 -20.27
C PHE A 192 12.91 2.91 -21.35
N ASP A 193 13.32 2.92 -22.61
CA ASP A 193 12.55 3.50 -23.71
C ASP A 193 11.32 2.62 -24.03
N ALA A 194 11.51 1.30 -24.13
CA ALA A 194 10.44 0.34 -24.34
C ALA A 194 9.51 0.23 -23.12
N ALA A 195 10.05 0.25 -21.90
CA ALA A 195 9.24 0.25 -20.69
C ALA A 195 8.44 1.56 -20.52
N ALA A 196 9.01 2.71 -20.89
CA ALA A 196 8.27 3.98 -20.92
C ALA A 196 7.17 3.97 -21.98
N GLU A 197 7.42 3.46 -23.19
CA GLU A 197 6.39 3.36 -24.25
C GLU A 197 5.19 2.50 -23.82
N LEU A 198 5.45 1.34 -23.19
CA LEU A 198 4.39 0.49 -22.64
C LEU A 198 3.63 1.18 -21.49
N THR A 199 4.35 1.84 -20.57
CA THR A 199 3.75 2.56 -19.43
C THR A 199 2.87 3.72 -19.91
N VAL A 200 3.35 4.52 -20.86
CA VAL A 200 2.58 5.58 -21.54
C VAL A 200 1.35 5.00 -22.21
N SER A 201 1.48 3.86 -22.90
CA SER A 201 0.35 3.20 -23.58
C SER A 201 -0.73 2.72 -22.59
N MET A 202 -0.34 2.20 -21.43
CA MET A 202 -1.25 1.84 -20.35
C MET A 202 -1.97 3.06 -19.77
N ILE A 203 -1.25 4.14 -19.46
CA ILE A 203 -1.85 5.38 -18.93
C ILE A 203 -2.83 6.00 -19.95
N VAL A 204 -2.43 6.08 -21.22
CA VAL A 204 -3.29 6.62 -22.29
C VAL A 204 -4.52 5.74 -22.54
N ALA A 205 -4.41 4.41 -22.37
CA ALA A 205 -5.58 3.53 -22.41
C ALA A 205 -6.53 3.78 -21.23
N THR A 206 -6.01 3.91 -20.00
CA THR A 206 -6.80 4.25 -18.80
C THR A 206 -7.54 5.56 -18.98
N LEU A 207 -6.85 6.62 -19.39
CA LEU A 207 -7.42 7.97 -19.57
C LEU A 207 -8.51 8.01 -20.68
N ARG A 208 -8.32 7.28 -21.78
CA ARG A 208 -9.31 7.16 -22.87
C ARG A 208 -10.62 6.46 -22.48
N HIS A 209 -10.63 5.73 -21.37
CA HIS A 209 -11.76 4.91 -20.95
C HIS A 209 -12.37 5.34 -19.61
N LEU A 210 -12.07 6.56 -19.15
CA LEU A 210 -12.72 7.17 -17.99
C LEU A 210 -14.21 7.44 -18.27
N ASP A 211 -15.10 6.83 -17.48
CA ASP A 211 -16.53 7.14 -17.49
C ASP A 211 -16.78 8.50 -16.81
N ALA A 212 -17.12 9.52 -17.59
CA ALA A 212 -17.49 10.83 -17.08
C ALA A 212 -18.71 10.80 -16.14
N ALA A 213 -19.61 9.81 -16.27
CA ALA A 213 -20.69 9.60 -15.32
C ALA A 213 -20.21 8.94 -14.01
N ALA A 214 -19.12 8.18 -14.02
CA ALA A 214 -18.47 7.67 -12.80
C ALA A 214 -17.75 8.79 -12.06
N ALA A 215 -17.01 9.63 -12.78
CA ALA A 215 -16.40 10.83 -12.23
C ALA A 215 -17.45 11.73 -11.56
N HIS A 216 -18.54 12.04 -12.26
CA HIS A 216 -19.60 12.87 -11.70
C HIS A 216 -20.35 12.22 -10.52
N ARG A 217 -20.54 10.88 -10.51
CA ARG A 217 -21.08 10.16 -9.34
C ARG A 217 -20.15 10.27 -8.12
N LEU A 218 -18.84 10.14 -8.31
CA LEU A 218 -17.85 10.28 -7.23
C LEU A 218 -17.84 11.70 -6.66
N ASP A 219 -17.95 12.72 -7.53
CA ASP A 219 -18.03 14.12 -7.11
C ASP A 219 -19.35 14.45 -6.37
N GLN A 220 -20.47 13.83 -6.75
CA GLN A 220 -21.75 13.97 -6.05
C GLN A 220 -21.79 13.21 -4.71
N ALA A 221 -21.15 12.05 -4.61
CA ALA A 221 -21.15 11.23 -3.38
C ALA A 221 -20.42 11.89 -2.20
N HIS A 222 -19.66 12.95 -2.45
CA HIS A 222 -18.91 13.69 -1.43
C HIS A 222 -19.79 14.60 -0.53
N THR A 223 -21.13 14.59 -0.68
CA THR A 223 -22.04 15.46 0.11
C THR A 223 -23.10 14.72 0.94
N SER A 224 -22.91 14.75 2.27
CA SER A 224 -23.89 14.66 3.40
C SER A 224 -24.64 13.36 3.78
N ASP A 225 -24.24 12.82 4.96
CA ASP A 225 -25.02 12.24 6.09
C ASP A 225 -25.78 10.87 5.99
N ARG A 226 -26.11 10.26 7.15
CA ARG A 226 -26.39 8.80 7.38
C ARG A 226 -27.68 8.47 8.17
N THR A 227 -28.24 7.24 8.04
CA THR A 227 -28.90 6.51 9.17
C THR A 227 -29.14 4.98 8.98
N ASP A 228 -29.33 4.24 10.10
CA ASP A 228 -28.95 2.84 10.44
C ASP A 228 -29.94 1.64 10.18
N SER A 229 -29.54 0.40 10.60
CA SER A 229 -30.36 -0.77 11.09
C SER A 229 -30.56 -2.09 10.23
N PRO A 230 -31.09 -3.26 10.74
CA PRO A 230 -30.30 -4.53 10.81
C PRO A 230 -30.94 -5.89 10.30
N VAL A 231 -30.64 -7.06 10.93
CA VAL A 231 -30.35 -8.41 10.33
C VAL A 231 -31.08 -9.64 10.97
N PRO A 232 -31.44 -10.74 10.24
CA PRO A 232 -31.04 -12.13 10.66
C PRO A 232 -30.90 -13.29 9.59
N THR A 233 -29.86 -14.12 9.78
CA THR A 233 -29.57 -15.57 9.46
C THR A 233 -30.53 -16.50 8.65
N ALA A 234 -30.04 -17.44 7.81
CA ALA A 234 -29.59 -18.82 8.20
C ALA A 234 -28.33 -19.36 7.42
N GLU A 235 -28.15 -20.67 7.13
CA GLU A 235 -26.86 -21.22 6.59
C GLU A 235 -26.85 -22.71 6.12
N GLN A 236 -25.99 -23.15 5.15
CA GLN A 236 -24.91 -24.18 5.34
C GLN A 236 -24.03 -24.57 4.09
N PRO A 237 -22.71 -24.80 4.32
CA PRO A 237 -21.01 -25.56 3.03
C PRO A 237 -20.58 -25.03 1.62
N TYR A 238 -19.25 -25.05 1.38
CA TYR A 238 -18.33 -24.81 0.21
C TYR A 238 -16.87 -25.05 0.74
N PRO A 239 -15.78 -25.18 -0.05
CA PRO A 239 -14.54 -25.85 0.40
C PRO A 239 -13.58 -25.02 1.27
N GLU A 240 -12.57 -25.71 1.82
CA GLU A 240 -11.52 -25.19 2.71
C GLU A 240 -10.45 -24.36 1.98
N LEU A 241 -9.78 -23.45 2.71
CA LEU A 241 -8.59 -22.71 2.28
C LEU A 241 -7.45 -22.96 3.27
N THR A 242 -6.25 -23.24 2.74
CA THR A 242 -5.05 -23.55 3.54
C THR A 242 -4.17 -22.31 3.71
N PHE A 243 -3.84 -21.95 4.97
CA PHE A 243 -3.08 -20.73 5.31
C PHE A 243 -1.71 -21.01 5.97
N ALA A 244 -1.23 -22.24 5.87
CA ALA A 244 0.00 -22.72 6.53
C ALA A 244 1.29 -22.20 5.85
N GLN A 245 2.26 -21.70 6.63
CA GLN A 245 3.63 -21.49 6.13
C GLN A 245 4.43 -22.80 6.11
N SER A 246 4.07 -23.68 5.16
CA SER A 246 4.61 -25.04 4.95
C SER A 246 4.18 -26.06 6.02
N SER A 247 3.53 -27.14 5.58
CA SER A 247 3.37 -28.33 6.43
C SER A 247 4.74 -28.91 6.81
N PRO A 248 4.97 -29.30 8.07
CA PRO A 248 6.27 -29.77 8.52
C PRO A 248 6.59 -31.16 7.94
N PRO A 249 7.87 -31.47 7.65
CA PRO A 249 8.27 -32.83 7.33
C PRO A 249 8.03 -33.74 8.53
N GLU A 250 7.31 -34.85 8.34
CA GLU A 250 7.02 -35.80 9.40
C GLU A 250 8.31 -36.35 10.02
N ARG A 251 8.42 -36.26 11.35
CA ARG A 251 9.39 -37.01 12.15
C ARG A 251 8.66 -37.70 13.30
N PRO A 252 9.05 -38.92 13.71
CA PRO A 252 8.32 -39.68 14.73
C PRO A 252 8.47 -39.06 16.12
N GLY A 253 7.62 -38.09 16.43
CA GLY A 253 7.50 -37.44 17.73
C GLY A 253 6.06 -36.96 17.91
N ARG A 254 5.45 -37.32 19.04
CA ARG A 254 4.02 -37.15 19.36
C ARG A 254 3.41 -35.90 18.71
N ALA A 255 2.43 -36.12 17.81
CA ALA A 255 1.77 -35.05 17.07
C ALA A 255 1.24 -33.93 17.99
N PRO A 256 1.20 -32.67 17.52
CA PRO A 256 0.59 -31.57 18.26
C PRO A 256 -0.84 -31.92 18.69
N GLY A 257 -1.20 -31.58 19.92
CA GLY A 257 -2.53 -31.88 20.47
C GLY A 257 -3.69 -31.10 19.82
N ALA A 258 -3.37 -30.11 18.98
CA ALA A 258 -4.31 -29.32 18.21
C ALA A 258 -3.78 -29.08 16.79
N THR A 259 -4.68 -28.93 15.82
CA THR A 259 -4.37 -28.56 14.43
C THR A 259 -4.29 -27.04 14.24
N GLU A 260 -3.72 -26.60 13.11
CA GLU A 260 -3.73 -25.18 12.70
C GLU A 260 -5.16 -24.64 12.58
N ASP A 261 -6.08 -25.42 12.03
CA ASP A 261 -7.51 -25.08 11.97
C ASP A 261 -8.13 -24.85 13.35
N GLN A 262 -7.83 -25.73 14.33
CA GLN A 262 -8.30 -25.57 15.71
C GLN A 262 -7.71 -24.32 16.36
N VAL A 263 -6.46 -23.95 16.03
CA VAL A 263 -5.83 -22.69 16.44
C VAL A 263 -6.52 -21.47 15.85
N LEU A 264 -6.82 -21.46 14.55
CA LEU A 264 -7.50 -20.33 13.91
C LEU A 264 -8.93 -20.19 14.45
N ASP A 265 -9.65 -21.28 14.64
CA ASP A 265 -11.01 -21.26 15.18
C ASP A 265 -11.04 -20.85 16.67
N ALA A 266 -10.05 -21.24 17.48
CA ALA A 266 -9.86 -20.76 18.86
C ALA A 266 -9.48 -19.27 18.90
N THR A 267 -8.65 -18.82 17.97
CA THR A 267 -8.28 -17.40 17.80
C THR A 267 -9.53 -16.56 17.52
N LEU A 268 -10.41 -17.01 16.63
CA LEU A 268 -11.68 -16.35 16.32
C LEU A 268 -12.72 -16.42 17.45
N ARG A 269 -12.70 -17.46 18.29
CA ARG A 269 -13.49 -17.49 19.54
C ARG A 269 -12.98 -16.44 20.53
N SER A 270 -11.69 -16.50 20.88
CA SER A 270 -11.05 -15.56 21.80
C SER A 270 -11.28 -14.10 21.39
N PHE A 271 -11.02 -13.77 20.12
CA PHE A 271 -11.19 -12.43 19.53
C PHE A 271 -12.61 -11.87 19.67
N ARG A 272 -13.66 -12.72 19.71
CA ARG A 272 -15.05 -12.29 19.93
C ARG A 272 -15.45 -12.16 21.40
N THR A 273 -14.72 -12.80 22.30
CA THR A 273 -15.03 -12.83 23.75
C THR A 273 -14.32 -11.76 24.58
N THR A 274 -13.25 -11.16 24.06
CA THR A 274 -12.40 -10.21 24.78
C THR A 274 -12.24 -8.91 24.00
N GLU A 275 -12.36 -7.75 24.66
CA GLU A 275 -12.11 -6.43 24.05
C GLU A 275 -10.68 -6.25 23.51
N ARG A 276 -9.75 -7.12 23.94
CA ARG A 276 -8.37 -7.18 23.47
C ARG A 276 -7.92 -8.63 23.30
N PHE A 277 -7.45 -9.00 22.12
CA PHE A 277 -7.01 -10.38 21.84
C PHE A 277 -5.69 -10.73 22.54
N GLU A 278 -5.74 -11.77 23.39
CA GLU A 278 -4.58 -12.34 24.06
C GLU A 278 -4.27 -13.77 23.62
N ILE A 279 -3.03 -13.99 23.17
CA ILE A 279 -2.49 -15.32 22.85
C ILE A 279 -2.56 -16.28 24.06
N ALA A 280 -2.54 -15.75 25.29
CA ALA A 280 -2.68 -16.55 26.51
C ALA A 280 -3.96 -17.41 26.50
N ALA A 281 -5.08 -16.87 26.04
CA ALA A 281 -6.35 -17.59 25.92
C ALA A 281 -6.20 -18.79 24.97
N VAL A 282 -5.75 -18.55 23.73
CA VAL A 282 -5.58 -19.60 22.70
C VAL A 282 -4.62 -20.70 23.15
N THR A 283 -3.50 -20.36 23.80
CA THR A 283 -2.57 -21.38 24.35
C THR A 283 -3.18 -22.19 25.49
N THR A 284 -4.07 -21.60 26.28
CA THR A 284 -4.71 -22.26 27.43
C THR A 284 -5.86 -23.16 26.97
N GLU A 285 -6.68 -22.70 26.03
CA GLU A 285 -7.80 -23.46 25.44
C GLU A 285 -7.33 -24.75 24.76
N LEU A 286 -6.20 -24.69 24.04
CA LEU A 286 -5.69 -25.79 23.24
C LEU A 286 -4.53 -26.58 23.89
N GLY A 287 -4.03 -26.14 25.06
CA GLY A 287 -2.92 -26.81 25.76
C GLY A 287 -1.57 -26.77 25.01
N ILE A 288 -1.37 -25.80 24.11
CA ILE A 288 -0.16 -25.68 23.26
C ILE A 288 0.74 -24.51 23.68
N SER A 289 2.03 -24.59 23.39
CA SER A 289 2.97 -23.50 23.70
C SER A 289 2.90 -22.35 22.70
N ARG A 290 3.25 -21.13 23.14
CA ARG A 290 3.43 -19.96 22.24
C ARG A 290 4.46 -20.23 21.13
N THR A 291 5.50 -21.01 21.44
CA THR A 291 6.54 -21.47 20.50
C THR A 291 6.04 -22.51 19.48
N THR A 292 4.83 -23.05 19.67
CA THR A 292 4.12 -23.84 18.65
C THR A 292 3.35 -22.90 17.73
N LEU A 293 2.55 -21.98 18.29
CA LEU A 293 1.81 -20.96 17.53
C LEU A 293 2.71 -20.12 16.60
N TYR A 294 3.75 -19.50 17.13
CA TYR A 294 4.65 -18.65 16.32
C TYR A 294 5.47 -19.41 15.28
N ARG A 295 5.53 -20.76 15.34
CA ARG A 295 6.18 -21.57 14.31
C ARG A 295 5.30 -21.74 13.07
N TRP A 296 3.99 -21.79 13.25
CA TRP A 296 3.01 -21.87 12.16
C TRP A 296 2.67 -20.50 11.57
N PHE A 297 2.56 -19.48 12.43
CA PHE A 297 1.99 -18.18 12.06
C PHE A 297 2.95 -16.98 12.20
N GLY A 298 4.21 -17.21 12.56
CA GLY A 298 5.26 -16.18 12.69
C GLY A 298 5.13 -15.27 13.91
N SER A 299 3.99 -14.58 14.05
CA SER A 299 3.74 -13.61 15.13
C SER A 299 2.27 -13.61 15.60
N ARG A 300 1.90 -12.68 16.49
CA ARG A 300 0.50 -12.43 16.88
C ARG A 300 -0.31 -11.90 15.70
N GLU A 301 0.31 -11.04 14.91
CA GLU A 301 -0.25 -10.38 13.75
C GLU A 301 -0.45 -11.40 12.63
N GLY A 302 0.54 -12.25 12.33
CA GLY A 302 0.38 -13.34 11.36
C GLY A 302 -0.73 -14.33 11.73
N LEU A 303 -0.87 -14.66 13.02
CA LEU A 303 -1.98 -15.48 13.54
C LEU A 303 -3.33 -14.80 13.35
N LEU A 304 -3.45 -13.51 13.69
CA LEU A 304 -4.67 -12.73 13.48
C LEU A 304 -5.01 -12.57 11.99
N ALA A 305 -4.02 -12.36 11.13
CA ALA A 305 -4.23 -12.21 9.68
C ALA A 305 -4.74 -13.51 9.05
N ALA A 306 -4.13 -14.67 9.38
CA ALA A 306 -4.62 -15.97 8.94
C ALA A 306 -6.03 -16.27 9.47
N ALA A 307 -6.32 -15.89 10.73
CA ALA A 307 -7.65 -16.04 11.31
C ALA A 307 -8.69 -15.15 10.61
N PHE A 308 -8.37 -13.89 10.30
CA PHE A 308 -9.26 -12.98 9.58
C PHE A 308 -9.48 -13.40 8.13
N ALA A 309 -8.44 -13.84 7.42
CA ALA A 309 -8.56 -14.39 6.07
C ALA A 309 -9.50 -15.61 6.04
N ARG A 310 -9.31 -16.56 6.97
CA ARG A 310 -10.23 -17.70 7.18
C ARG A 310 -11.65 -17.24 7.52
N ALA A 311 -11.82 -16.26 8.41
CA ALA A 311 -13.13 -15.75 8.83
C ALA A 311 -13.89 -15.04 7.70
N PHE A 312 -13.20 -14.23 6.89
CA PHE A 312 -13.77 -13.57 5.72
C PHE A 312 -14.13 -14.59 4.64
N ALA A 313 -13.27 -15.58 4.38
CA ALA A 313 -13.59 -16.65 3.45
C ALA A 313 -14.81 -17.46 3.91
N GLN A 314 -14.85 -17.88 5.18
CA GLN A 314 -16.02 -18.51 5.81
C GLN A 314 -17.26 -17.61 5.79
N LEU A 315 -17.12 -16.27 5.76
CA LEU A 315 -18.23 -15.33 5.65
C LEU A 315 -18.76 -15.24 4.21
N VAL A 316 -17.91 -14.97 3.22
CA VAL A 316 -18.26 -14.97 1.78
C VAL A 316 -18.94 -16.29 1.41
N VAL A 317 -18.36 -17.41 1.85
CA VAL A 317 -18.95 -18.74 1.71
C VAL A 317 -20.33 -18.83 2.40
N ARG A 318 -20.50 -18.37 3.64
CA ARG A 318 -21.82 -18.35 4.34
C ARG A 318 -22.86 -17.45 3.69
N VAL A 319 -22.44 -16.45 2.94
CA VAL A 319 -23.34 -15.56 2.20
C VAL A 319 -23.72 -16.17 0.86
N ASP A 320 -22.78 -16.78 0.11
CA ASP A 320 -23.14 -17.55 -1.10
C ASP A 320 -24.04 -18.76 -0.75
N ARG A 321 -23.84 -19.38 0.43
CA ARG A 321 -24.73 -20.37 1.09
C ARG A 321 -26.17 -19.86 1.38
N ARG A 322 -26.58 -18.70 0.86
CA ARG A 322 -27.93 -18.11 1.00
C ARG A 322 -28.54 -17.57 -0.30
N GLN A 323 -27.73 -17.08 -1.25
CA GLN A 323 -28.28 -16.38 -2.42
C GLN A 323 -28.96 -17.36 -3.41
N THR A 324 -30.07 -16.92 -4.00
CA THR A 324 -30.83 -17.63 -5.04
C THR A 324 -30.56 -17.09 -6.45
N SER A 325 -30.03 -15.86 -6.55
CA SER A 325 -29.56 -15.19 -7.75
C SER A 325 -28.38 -15.91 -8.42
N ARG A 326 -28.02 -15.48 -9.63
CA ARG A 326 -26.98 -16.10 -10.47
C ARG A 326 -26.04 -15.06 -11.08
N GLY A 327 -24.81 -15.47 -11.39
CA GLY A 327 -23.85 -14.65 -12.12
C GLY A 327 -23.44 -13.37 -11.40
N ALA A 328 -23.25 -12.27 -12.13
CA ALA A 328 -22.88 -10.96 -11.58
C ALA A 328 -23.80 -10.47 -10.45
N VAL A 329 -25.12 -10.66 -10.57
CA VAL A 329 -26.08 -10.28 -9.52
C VAL A 329 -25.78 -11.03 -8.22
N ARG A 330 -25.51 -12.33 -8.32
CA ARG A 330 -25.08 -13.16 -7.19
C ARG A 330 -23.78 -12.67 -6.57
N ILE A 331 -22.77 -12.39 -7.37
CA ILE A 331 -21.47 -11.91 -6.86
C ILE A 331 -21.68 -10.59 -6.12
N SER A 332 -22.47 -9.64 -6.67
CA SER A 332 -22.80 -8.37 -6.00
C SER A 332 -23.53 -8.56 -4.68
N GLU A 333 -24.55 -9.43 -4.63
CA GLU A 333 -25.30 -9.73 -3.41
C GLU A 333 -24.45 -10.46 -2.36
N VAL A 334 -23.48 -11.28 -2.80
CA VAL A 334 -22.54 -11.95 -1.89
C VAL A 334 -21.53 -10.97 -1.31
N LEU A 335 -20.95 -10.10 -2.13
CA LEU A 335 -19.97 -9.12 -1.67
C LEU A 335 -20.62 -8.05 -0.79
N ASP A 336 -21.79 -7.53 -1.14
CA ASP A 336 -22.55 -6.60 -0.27
C ASP A 336 -22.87 -7.21 1.10
N GLN A 337 -23.49 -8.39 1.16
CA GLN A 337 -23.85 -8.98 2.45
C GLN A 337 -22.62 -9.45 3.24
N ALA A 338 -21.51 -9.82 2.58
CA ALA A 338 -20.23 -10.04 3.25
C ALA A 338 -19.69 -8.72 3.85
N THR A 339 -19.65 -7.63 3.07
CA THR A 339 -19.23 -6.31 3.55
C THR A 339 -20.09 -5.84 4.73
N ARG A 340 -21.42 -5.85 4.61
CA ARG A 340 -22.34 -5.43 5.70
C ARG A 340 -22.12 -6.25 6.97
N ALA A 341 -21.73 -7.53 6.85
CA ALA A 341 -21.40 -8.39 7.98
C ALA A 341 -20.01 -8.10 8.59
N VAL A 342 -18.99 -7.81 7.78
CA VAL A 342 -17.66 -7.35 8.27
C VAL A 342 -17.81 -6.01 9.00
N ALA A 343 -18.48 -5.04 8.36
CA ALA A 343 -18.80 -3.73 8.92
C ALA A 343 -19.61 -3.79 10.21
N ALA A 344 -20.34 -4.89 10.47
CA ALA A 344 -21.15 -5.10 11.66
C ALA A 344 -20.46 -5.89 12.79
N ASP A 345 -19.32 -6.55 12.55
CA ASP A 345 -18.71 -7.45 13.55
C ASP A 345 -18.23 -6.66 14.80
N PRO A 346 -18.76 -6.97 16.01
CA PRO A 346 -18.41 -6.23 17.23
C PRO A 346 -16.95 -6.40 17.66
N GLY A 347 -16.32 -7.55 17.37
CA GLY A 347 -14.92 -7.82 17.70
C GLY A 347 -13.99 -7.02 16.79
N LEU A 348 -14.27 -6.98 15.49
CA LEU A 348 -13.51 -6.14 14.56
C LEU A 348 -13.65 -4.65 14.90
N ARG A 349 -14.85 -4.19 15.26
CA ARG A 349 -15.09 -2.83 15.78
C ARG A 349 -14.31 -2.55 17.06
N ALA A 350 -14.25 -3.50 18.00
CA ALA A 350 -13.45 -3.34 19.22
C ALA A 350 -11.95 -3.26 18.89
N PHE A 351 -11.44 -4.14 18.02
CA PHE A 351 -10.05 -4.17 17.61
C PHE A 351 -9.62 -2.89 16.86
N LEU A 352 -10.45 -2.39 15.94
CA LEU A 352 -10.20 -1.12 15.24
C LEU A 352 -10.21 0.10 16.19
N ARG A 353 -10.99 0.09 17.28
CA ARG A 353 -10.93 1.17 18.31
C ARG A 353 -9.75 1.02 19.28
N ASN A 354 -9.38 -0.21 19.63
CA ASN A 354 -8.45 -0.48 20.72
C ASN A 354 -7.00 -0.66 20.24
N GLU A 355 -6.77 -1.04 18.98
CA GLU A 355 -5.45 -1.27 18.38
C GLU A 355 -5.38 -0.73 16.93
N GLU A 356 -6.07 0.37 16.63
CA GLU A 356 -6.32 0.96 15.30
C GLU A 356 -5.16 0.85 14.28
N ALA A 357 -4.00 1.46 14.58
CA ALA A 357 -2.85 1.46 13.68
C ALA A 357 -2.26 0.05 13.43
N THR A 358 -2.50 -0.90 14.33
CA THR A 358 -2.16 -2.32 14.11
C THR A 358 -3.23 -2.99 13.25
N ALA A 359 -4.51 -2.72 13.51
CA ALA A 359 -5.65 -3.28 12.80
C ALA A 359 -5.67 -2.86 11.32
N LEU A 360 -5.58 -1.57 11.02
CA LEU A 360 -5.53 -1.05 9.64
C LEU A 360 -4.33 -1.64 8.89
N ARG A 361 -3.12 -1.56 9.46
CA ARG A 361 -1.89 -2.14 8.89
C ARG A 361 -1.97 -3.64 8.64
N LEU A 362 -2.79 -4.37 9.40
CA LEU A 362 -2.98 -5.81 9.22
C LEU A 362 -3.92 -6.15 8.05
N ILE A 363 -4.88 -5.25 7.77
CA ILE A 363 -6.02 -5.51 6.90
C ILE A 363 -5.84 -4.86 5.52
N THR A 364 -5.36 -3.61 5.44
CA THR A 364 -5.35 -2.82 4.19
C THR A 364 -4.08 -2.96 3.35
N ARG A 365 -3.04 -3.62 3.88
CA ARG A 365 -1.79 -3.92 3.17
C ARG A 365 -2.04 -4.87 1.99
N ALA A 366 -1.71 -4.42 0.78
CA ALA A 366 -1.86 -5.21 -0.45
C ALA A 366 -0.94 -6.44 -0.51
N ASP A 367 0.13 -6.50 0.30
CA ASP A 367 0.98 -7.68 0.48
C ASP A 367 0.60 -8.52 1.72
N GLY A 368 -0.49 -8.16 2.41
CA GLY A 368 -0.94 -8.83 3.63
C GLY A 368 -1.77 -10.10 3.36
N LEU A 369 -1.67 -11.07 4.28
CA LEU A 369 -2.45 -12.32 4.20
C LEU A 369 -3.98 -12.09 4.21
N VAL A 370 -4.45 -10.99 4.81
CA VAL A 370 -5.88 -10.62 4.79
C VAL A 370 -6.30 -10.25 3.37
N HIS A 371 -5.58 -9.35 2.70
CA HIS A 371 -5.84 -8.97 1.32
C HIS A 371 -5.75 -10.17 0.37
N ALA A 372 -4.68 -10.96 0.45
CA ALA A 372 -4.50 -12.15 -0.38
C ALA A 372 -5.64 -13.18 -0.18
N GLY A 373 -6.10 -13.38 1.05
CA GLY A 373 -7.26 -14.22 1.36
C GLY A 373 -8.58 -13.67 0.82
N SER A 374 -8.78 -12.35 0.86
CA SER A 374 -9.92 -11.66 0.24
C SER A 374 -9.95 -11.87 -1.27
N VAL A 375 -8.83 -11.64 -1.97
CA VAL A 375 -8.73 -11.87 -3.43
C VAL A 375 -9.04 -13.32 -3.78
N ALA A 376 -8.42 -14.28 -3.09
CA ALA A 376 -8.60 -15.71 -3.37
C ALA A 376 -10.05 -16.20 -3.23
N VAL A 377 -10.79 -15.75 -2.20
CA VAL A 377 -12.21 -16.17 -2.05
C VAL A 377 -13.14 -15.45 -3.03
N ILE A 378 -12.83 -14.21 -3.41
CA ILE A 378 -13.60 -13.48 -4.43
C ILE A 378 -13.35 -14.08 -5.81
N GLU A 379 -12.12 -14.49 -6.13
CA GLU A 379 -11.80 -15.20 -7.37
C GLU A 379 -12.54 -16.54 -7.46
N ALA A 380 -12.54 -17.32 -6.38
CA ALA A 380 -13.31 -18.57 -6.30
C ALA A 380 -14.83 -18.37 -6.47
N LEU A 381 -15.37 -17.26 -5.96
CA LEU A 381 -16.78 -16.85 -6.14
C LEU A 381 -17.09 -16.49 -7.60
N ILE A 382 -16.19 -15.76 -8.28
CA ILE A 382 -16.33 -15.42 -9.70
C ILE A 382 -16.22 -16.69 -10.56
N GLU A 383 -15.25 -17.57 -10.31
CA GLU A 383 -15.09 -18.82 -11.06
C GLU A 383 -16.26 -19.79 -10.84
N ARG A 384 -16.82 -19.84 -9.61
CA ARG A 384 -18.08 -20.54 -9.33
C ARG A 384 -19.20 -20.00 -10.24
N ALA A 385 -19.37 -18.69 -10.32
CA ALA A 385 -20.38 -18.07 -11.19
C ALA A 385 -20.11 -18.31 -12.69
N ARG A 386 -18.84 -18.27 -13.12
CA ARG A 386 -18.42 -18.56 -14.50
C ARG A 386 -18.79 -20.00 -14.91
N ARG A 387 -18.50 -20.97 -14.03
CA ARG A 387 -18.72 -22.41 -14.25
C ARG A 387 -20.18 -22.87 -14.07
N VAL A 388 -20.89 -22.33 -13.08
CA VAL A 388 -22.23 -22.81 -12.68
C VAL A 388 -23.35 -21.96 -13.28
N ASP A 389 -23.16 -20.65 -13.32
CA ASP A 389 -24.19 -19.69 -13.76
C ASP A 389 -23.97 -19.20 -15.20
N GLY A 390 -22.88 -19.61 -15.85
CA GLY A 390 -22.52 -19.19 -17.22
C GLY A 390 -22.06 -17.74 -17.34
N TYR A 391 -21.70 -17.11 -16.21
CA TYR A 391 -21.25 -15.72 -16.17
C TYR A 391 -20.00 -15.49 -17.03
N ARG A 392 -19.86 -14.29 -17.60
CA ARG A 392 -18.65 -13.83 -18.29
C ARG A 392 -18.14 -12.55 -17.62
N PRO A 393 -17.07 -12.64 -16.81
CA PRO A 393 -16.35 -11.47 -16.31
C PRO A 393 -15.99 -10.50 -17.44
N PRO A 394 -16.10 -9.16 -17.23
CA PRO A 394 -15.71 -8.16 -18.24
C PRO A 394 -14.18 -8.02 -18.39
N VAL A 395 -13.40 -8.49 -17.42
CA VAL A 395 -11.93 -8.58 -17.43
C VAL A 395 -11.50 -9.94 -16.89
N GLU A 396 -10.20 -10.23 -16.78
CA GLU A 396 -9.70 -11.49 -16.20
C GLU A 396 -10.23 -11.71 -14.75
N THR A 397 -10.56 -12.96 -14.40
CA THR A 397 -11.12 -13.34 -13.09
C THR A 397 -10.24 -12.86 -11.92
N SER A 398 -8.92 -13.03 -12.04
CA SER A 398 -7.91 -12.57 -11.07
C SER A 398 -7.92 -11.04 -10.89
N THR A 399 -7.93 -10.30 -11.99
CA THR A 399 -7.96 -8.83 -12.03
C THR A 399 -9.28 -8.29 -11.45
N LEU A 400 -10.40 -8.92 -11.78
CA LEU A 400 -11.71 -8.57 -11.23
C LEU A 400 -11.79 -8.87 -9.73
N ALA A 401 -11.23 -10.00 -9.27
CA ALA A 401 -11.17 -10.33 -7.84
C ALA A 401 -10.31 -9.32 -7.07
N TYR A 402 -9.14 -8.95 -7.60
CA TYR A 402 -8.27 -7.93 -7.02
C TYR A 402 -8.97 -6.57 -6.92
N ALA A 403 -9.62 -6.11 -7.99
CA ALA A 403 -10.37 -4.86 -7.99
C ALA A 403 -11.52 -4.87 -6.96
N LEU A 404 -12.32 -5.93 -6.94
CA LEU A 404 -13.44 -6.07 -5.99
C LEU A 404 -12.97 -6.16 -4.53
N ALA A 405 -11.81 -6.78 -4.27
CA ALA A 405 -11.17 -6.79 -2.95
C ALA A 405 -10.70 -5.39 -2.54
N ARG A 406 -9.92 -4.70 -3.39
CA ARG A 406 -9.37 -3.36 -3.08
C ARG A 406 -10.45 -2.31 -2.88
N VAL A 407 -11.49 -2.30 -3.69
CA VAL A 407 -12.64 -1.39 -3.49
C VAL A 407 -13.41 -1.79 -2.23
N GLY A 408 -13.59 -3.09 -1.96
CA GLY A 408 -14.20 -3.55 -0.70
C GLY A 408 -13.44 -3.07 0.55
N GLU A 409 -12.11 -3.19 0.55
CA GLU A 409 -11.23 -2.72 1.63
C GLU A 409 -11.26 -1.20 1.80
N ALA A 410 -11.18 -0.44 0.71
CA ALA A 410 -11.20 1.02 0.75
C ALA A 410 -12.51 1.54 1.39
N PHE A 411 -13.66 1.01 0.96
CA PHE A 411 -14.98 1.41 1.47
C PHE A 411 -15.26 0.86 2.89
N LEU A 412 -14.63 -0.25 3.30
CA LEU A 412 -14.78 -0.79 4.66
C LEU A 412 -14.00 -0.02 5.73
N TYR A 413 -12.85 0.56 5.39
CA TYR A 413 -11.86 1.02 6.37
C TYR A 413 -11.43 2.48 6.20
N ASN A 414 -12.24 3.28 5.47
CA ASN A 414 -11.85 4.61 4.99
C ASN A 414 -11.55 5.62 6.12
N ASP A 415 -12.36 5.64 7.19
CA ASP A 415 -12.10 6.52 8.35
C ASP A 415 -12.69 5.97 9.67
N THR A 416 -11.92 5.13 10.35
CA THR A 416 -12.18 4.55 11.70
C THR A 416 -13.40 3.59 11.84
N ALA A 417 -13.49 2.93 13.00
CA ALA A 417 -14.48 1.90 13.31
C ALA A 417 -15.96 2.38 13.38
N ALA A 418 -16.21 3.69 13.36
CA ALA A 418 -17.55 4.28 13.52
C ALA A 418 -18.35 4.36 12.20
N ASP A 419 -17.67 4.38 11.05
CA ASP A 419 -18.28 4.71 9.76
C ASP A 419 -18.42 3.57 8.75
N MET A 420 -17.88 2.38 9.06
CA MET A 420 -17.91 1.18 8.19
C MET A 420 -19.30 0.77 7.63
N ARG A 421 -20.41 1.32 8.13
CA ARG A 421 -21.78 1.07 7.63
C ARG A 421 -22.22 2.02 6.51
N GLY A 422 -21.69 3.24 6.43
CA GLY A 422 -22.23 4.27 5.54
C GLY A 422 -21.99 3.97 4.07
N ASP A 423 -20.75 3.60 3.73
CA ASP A 423 -20.30 3.54 2.34
C ASP A 423 -20.64 2.21 1.61
N VAL A 424 -21.22 1.24 2.33
CA VAL A 424 -21.49 -0.11 1.78
C VAL A 424 -22.51 -0.07 0.63
N GLU A 425 -23.37 0.93 0.58
CA GLU A 425 -24.37 1.09 -0.48
C GLU A 425 -23.72 1.62 -1.78
N HIS A 426 -22.78 2.56 -1.68
CA HIS A 426 -21.95 2.99 -2.81
C HIS A 426 -21.01 1.88 -3.26
N LEU A 427 -20.40 1.13 -2.32
CA LEU A 427 -19.62 -0.05 -2.64
C LEU A 427 -20.44 -1.04 -3.48
N GLN A 428 -21.69 -1.34 -3.08
CA GLN A 428 -22.55 -2.25 -3.84
C GLN A 428 -22.80 -1.72 -5.26
N GLN A 429 -22.98 -0.41 -5.45
CA GLN A 429 -23.11 0.20 -6.78
C GLN A 429 -21.83 0.04 -7.62
N VAL A 430 -20.66 0.35 -7.05
CA VAL A 430 -19.36 0.20 -7.73
C VAL A 430 -19.08 -1.27 -8.08
N GLN A 431 -19.36 -2.20 -7.16
CA GLN A 431 -19.24 -3.63 -7.42
C GLN A 431 -20.18 -4.10 -8.55
N ARG A 432 -21.44 -3.62 -8.60
CA ARG A 432 -22.37 -3.92 -9.71
C ARG A 432 -21.86 -3.43 -11.07
N LEU A 433 -21.22 -2.27 -11.10
CA LEU A 433 -20.58 -1.73 -12.31
C LEU A 433 -19.37 -2.57 -12.75
N LEU A 434 -18.46 -2.88 -11.82
CA LEU A 434 -17.29 -3.76 -12.07
C LEU A 434 -17.69 -5.17 -12.54
N LEU A 435 -18.85 -5.66 -12.09
CA LEU A 435 -19.40 -6.96 -12.48
C LEU A 435 -20.18 -6.93 -13.81
N GLY A 436 -20.37 -5.76 -14.43
CA GLY A 436 -21.11 -5.60 -15.69
C GLY A 436 -22.64 -5.61 -15.56
N THR A 437 -23.17 -5.34 -14.37
CA THR A 437 -24.62 -5.34 -14.06
C THR A 437 -25.17 -3.93 -13.87
N SER A 438 -25.43 -3.24 -14.97
CA SER A 438 -26.22 -2.00 -14.97
C SER A 438 -27.71 -2.31 -14.78
N GLY A 439 -28.22 -2.11 -13.57
CA GLY A 439 -29.66 -2.22 -13.29
C GLY A 439 -30.45 -1.07 -13.93
N ALA A 440 -31.57 -1.38 -14.59
CA ALA A 440 -32.36 -0.38 -15.31
C ALA A 440 -33.20 0.49 -14.35
N ALA A 441 -33.02 1.82 -14.45
CA ALA A 441 -33.89 2.82 -13.85
C ALA A 441 -34.59 3.65 -14.96
N GLY A 442 -35.34 2.96 -15.82
CA GLY A 442 -36.24 3.61 -16.79
C GLY A 442 -37.60 3.89 -16.16
N PRO A 443 -38.24 5.05 -16.41
CA PRO A 443 -39.51 5.41 -15.77
C PRO A 443 -40.67 4.57 -16.31
N ALA A 444 -41.43 3.96 -15.39
CA ALA A 444 -42.71 3.32 -15.69
C ALA A 444 -43.86 4.32 -15.60
N SER A 445 -44.00 5.15 -16.64
CA SER A 445 -45.26 5.85 -16.99
C SER A 445 -46.17 4.91 -17.82
N PRO A 446 -47.49 5.17 -18.00
CA PRO A 446 -48.19 6.47 -17.89
C PRO A 446 -48.24 7.09 -16.50
#